data_AF-A0A9E2Y8P2-F1
#
_entry.id   AF-A0A9E2Y8P2-F1
#
_cell.length_a   1.000
_cell.length_b   1.000
_cell.length_c   1.000
_cell.angle_alpha   90.00
_cell.angle_beta   90.00
_cell.angle_gamma   90.00
#
_symmetry.space_group_name_H-M   'P 1'
#
loop_
_entity.id
_entity.type
_entity.pdbx_description
1 polymer ?
#
loop_
_entity_poly.entity_id
_entity_poly.type
_entity_poly.pdbx_seq_one_letter_code
_entity_poly.pdbx_strand_id
1 'polypeptide(L)' 'MAKKKSSKKNSLVNNINKRKKSGTSRPKSKSTVSKKAYRKMEKGWK' A
#
# COMPACT_ATOMS: atom_id res chain seq x y z
N MET A 1 -19.60 -10.06 17.63
CA MET A 1 -19.92 -9.83 16.20
C MET A 1 -18.75 -9.14 15.51
N ALA A 2 -17.87 -9.88 14.82
CA ALA A 2 -16.81 -9.26 14.02
C ALA A 2 -17.22 -9.30 12.55
N LYS A 3 -17.52 -8.12 11.97
CA LYS A 3 -17.75 -7.97 10.52
C LYS A 3 -16.53 -8.53 9.78
N LYS A 4 -16.71 -9.67 9.11
CA LYS A 4 -15.70 -10.27 8.24
C LYS A 4 -15.36 -9.24 7.17
N LYS A 5 -14.21 -8.55 7.29
CA LYS A 5 -13.70 -7.67 6.23
C LYS A 5 -13.65 -8.54 4.98
N SER A 6 -14.40 -8.18 3.94
CA SER A 6 -14.30 -8.79 2.62
C SER A 6 -12.89 -8.51 2.10
N SER A 7 -11.94 -9.34 2.50
CA SER A 7 -10.59 -9.34 1.98
C SER A 7 -10.72 -9.82 0.54
N LYS A 8 -11.09 -8.90 -0.36
CA LYS A 8 -11.06 -9.12 -1.80
C LYS A 8 -9.66 -9.66 -2.06
N LYS A 9 -9.59 -10.95 -2.41
CA LYS A 9 -8.37 -11.77 -2.36
C LYS A 9 -7.24 -11.18 -3.23
N ASN A 10 -7.59 -10.21 -4.08
CA ASN A 10 -6.76 -9.58 -5.09
C ASN A 10 -6.79 -8.03 -5.04
N SER A 11 -7.16 -7.39 -3.93
CA SER A 11 -7.07 -5.91 -3.88
C SER A 11 -5.61 -5.46 -3.78
N LEU A 12 -5.26 -4.40 -4.51
CA LEU A 12 -3.92 -3.81 -4.48
C LEU A 12 -3.49 -3.43 -3.05
N VAL A 13 -4.41 -2.87 -2.26
CA VAL A 13 -4.17 -2.51 -0.86
C VAL A 13 -3.90 -3.74 0.02
N ASN A 14 -4.64 -4.85 -0.18
CA ASN A 14 -4.39 -6.09 0.55
C ASN A 14 -3.01 -6.66 0.21
N ASN A 15 -2.61 -6.63 -1.06
CA ASN A 15 -1.29 -7.09 -1.48
C ASN A 15 -0.16 -6.25 -0.86
N ILE A 16 -0.32 -4.92 -0.82
CA ILE A 16 0.63 -4.03 -0.15
C ILE A 16 0.75 -4.38 1.34
N ASN A 17 -0.37 -4.51 2.04
CA ASN A 17 -0.38 -4.83 3.47
C ASN A 17 0.21 -6.22 3.77
N LYS A 18 -0.05 -7.20 2.90
CA LYS A 18 0.56 -8.54 2.99
C LYS A 18 2.08 -8.45 2.89
N ARG A 19 2.62 -7.72 1.91
CA ARG A 19 4.08 -7.54 1.74
C ARG A 19 4.73 -6.76 2.88
N LYS A 20 4.02 -5.79 3.47
CA LYS A 20 4.47 -5.09 4.68
C LYS A 20 4.54 -6.05 5.88
N LYS A 21 3.49 -6.85 6.10
CA LYS A 21 3.45 -7.84 7.20
C LYS A 21 4.52 -8.92 7.06
N SER A 22 4.82 -9.35 5.83
CA SER A 22 5.88 -10.33 5.57
C SER A 22 7.29 -9.74 5.53
N GLY A 23 7.47 -8.42 5.70
CA GLY A 23 8.77 -7.77 5.64
C GLY A 23 9.42 -7.72 4.25
N THR A 24 8.72 -8.12 3.18
CA THR A 24 9.26 -8.14 1.81
C THR A 24 8.98 -6.85 1.03
N SER A 25 8.37 -5.87 1.69
CA SER A 25 8.18 -4.53 1.12
C SER A 25 9.53 -3.86 0.89
N ARG A 26 9.65 -3.12 -0.23
CA ARG A 26 10.87 -2.38 -0.52
C ARG A 26 11.01 -1.21 0.45
N PRO A 27 12.21 -0.95 1.02
CA PRO A 27 12.45 0.22 1.84
C PRO A 27 12.36 1.50 0.99
N LYS A 28 12.13 2.65 1.65
CA LYS A 28 11.98 3.92 0.95
C LYS A 28 13.22 4.33 0.15
N SER A 29 14.41 3.93 0.60
CA SER A 29 15.68 4.12 -0.11
C SER A 29 15.75 3.45 -1.48
N LYS A 30 14.99 2.37 -1.70
CA LYS A 30 14.91 1.65 -2.98
C LYS A 30 13.69 2.04 -3.82
N SER A 31 13.04 3.16 -3.47
CA SER A 31 11.88 3.70 -4.19
C SER A 31 12.34 4.60 -5.33
N THR A 32 11.77 4.39 -6.51
CA THR A 32 11.96 5.28 -7.69
C THR A 32 11.02 6.48 -7.66
N VAL A 33 10.12 6.55 -6.68
CA VAL A 33 9.13 7.62 -6.55
C VAL A 33 9.72 8.76 -5.73
N SER A 34 9.97 9.89 -6.38
CA SER A 34 10.43 11.12 -5.72
C SER A 34 9.42 11.65 -4.71
N LYS A 35 9.89 12.41 -3.71
CA LYS A 35 9.01 13.04 -2.71
C LYS A 35 7.97 13.96 -3.35
N LYS A 36 8.35 14.69 -4.40
CA LYS A 36 7.44 15.57 -5.16
C LYS A 36 6.35 14.78 -5.88
N ALA A 37 6.71 13.67 -6.54
CA ALA A 37 5.74 12.80 -7.21
C ALA A 37 4.77 12.16 -6.21
N TYR A 38 5.28 11.69 -5.07
CA TYR A 38 4.45 11.11 -4.01
C TYR A 38 3.40 12.10 -3.49
N ARG A 39 3.81 13.34 -3.17
CA ARG A 39 2.88 14.40 -2.73
C ARG A 39 1.80 14.73 -3.78
N LYS A 40 2.09 14.58 -5.07
CA LYS A 40 1.08 14.77 -6.13
C LYS A 40 0.06 13.63 -6.16
N MET A 41 0.48 12.39 -5.96
CA MET A 41 -0.42 11.23 -5.91
C MET A 41 -1.37 11.29 -4.70
N GLU A 42 -0.91 11.82 -3.57
CA GLU A 42 -1.75 11.96 -2.36
C GLU A 42 -2.88 12.99 -2.50
N LYS A 43 -2.68 14.06 -3.29
CA LYS A 43 -3.62 15.19 -3.42
C LYS A 43 -5.00 14.85 -3.99
N GLY A 44 -5.22 13.63 -4.49
CA GLY A 44 -6.50 13.17 -5.04
C GLY A 44 -6.92 11.79 -4.56
N TRP A 45 -6.24 11.24 -3.55
CA TRP A 45 -6.55 9.92 -3.03
C TRP A 45 -7.80 9.98 -2.12
N LYS A 46 -8.91 9.38 -2.55
CA LYS A 46 -10.18 9.24 -1.81
C LYS A 46 -10.47 7.77 -1.56
#